data_AF-A0A9X2UQK3-F1
#
_entry.id   AF-A0A9X2UQK3-F1
#
_cell.length_a   1.000
_cell.length_b   1.000
_cell.length_c   1.000
_cell.angle_alpha   90.00
_cell.angle_beta   90.00
_cell.angle_gamma   90.00
#
_symmetry.space_group_name_H-M   'P 1'
#
loop_
_entity.id
_entity.type
_entity.pdbx_description
1 polymer ?
#
loop_
_entity_poly.entity_id
_entity_poly.type
_entity_poly.pdbx_seq_one_letter_code
_entity_poly.pdbx_strand_id
1 'polypeptide(L)'
;MSVVSALLRFNSRVFDAFEEWWEGEGARRVVARVLVGGFLLSLVAIELSRMGLLPDSVGRSVSTNHFRAIDVAFTLFLVVELVGLVVGLATSVADTAGKQFEVFSLILLRRSFKELVKFEQEPIRWSMEAGREAVQYLVVDATAALAIFVILGVFYKVQVHQPITESEGEQEFFVRQKKLVANGLLLILAGLSVYAVAAPLLGGAAIPFFNTFYTVLIFSDILIVLMSLRHSVTYHVVFRNSGFAAATVMIRLALSGPRYLGAALGVGAALFNLGVAAAYYYVTPAAQASAQRNQEQTSFDDTSPTSPADTEDQPVAADPAEPESTPGV
;
A
#
# COMPACT_ATOMS: atom_id res chain seq x y z
N MET A 1 -19.62 -12.55 -19.20
CA MET A 1 -18.16 -12.30 -19.11
C MET A 1 -17.66 -11.13 -19.97
N SER A 2 -18.30 -10.76 -21.09
CA SER A 2 -17.84 -9.67 -21.98
C SER A 2 -18.00 -8.25 -21.41
N VAL A 3 -19.09 -7.98 -20.68
CA VAL A 3 -19.36 -6.64 -20.11
C VAL A 3 -18.43 -6.31 -18.95
N VAL A 4 -18.25 -7.26 -18.01
CA VAL A 4 -17.33 -7.09 -16.87
C VAL A 4 -15.89 -6.90 -17.34
N SER A 5 -15.44 -7.70 -18.31
CA SER A 5 -14.11 -7.54 -18.87
C SER A 5 -13.95 -6.24 -19.64
N ALA A 6 -14.96 -5.78 -20.40
CA ALA A 6 -14.95 -4.47 -21.07
C ALA A 6 -14.85 -3.30 -20.08
N LEU A 7 -15.62 -3.33 -19.00
CA LEU A 7 -15.61 -2.31 -17.95
C LEU A 7 -14.25 -2.25 -17.24
N LEU A 8 -13.65 -3.41 -16.93
CA LEU A 8 -12.32 -3.48 -16.35
C LEU A 8 -11.22 -2.92 -17.28
N ARG A 9 -11.27 -3.14 -18.61
CA ARG A 9 -10.27 -2.52 -19.51
C ARG A 9 -10.47 -1.03 -19.63
N PHE A 10 -11.71 -0.56 -19.72
CA PHE A 10 -11.98 0.88 -19.76
C PHE A 10 -11.45 1.57 -18.52
N ASN A 11 -11.75 1.02 -17.34
CA ASN A 11 -11.25 1.53 -16.07
C ASN A 11 -9.71 1.49 -15.99
N SER A 12 -9.08 0.40 -16.41
CA SER A 12 -7.61 0.32 -16.50
C SER A 12 -7.05 1.44 -17.35
N ARG A 13 -7.59 1.68 -18.55
CA ARG A 13 -7.09 2.76 -19.43
C ARG A 13 -7.21 4.14 -18.79
N VAL A 14 -8.30 4.41 -18.07
CA VAL A 14 -8.49 5.68 -17.37
C VAL A 14 -7.42 5.85 -16.28
N PHE A 15 -7.18 4.78 -15.51
CA PHE A 15 -6.14 4.78 -14.49
C PHE A 15 -4.73 4.96 -15.12
N ASP A 16 -4.43 4.21 -16.17
CA ASP A 16 -3.12 4.22 -16.84
C ASP A 16 -2.80 5.60 -17.42
N ALA A 17 -3.79 6.25 -18.04
CA ALA A 17 -3.63 7.61 -18.56
C ALA A 17 -3.43 8.65 -17.45
N PHE A 18 -4.11 8.48 -16.30
CA PHE A 18 -3.93 9.36 -15.15
C PHE A 18 -2.56 9.16 -14.49
N GLU A 19 -2.14 7.90 -14.33
CA GLU A 19 -0.85 7.51 -13.78
C GLU A 19 0.30 8.08 -14.63
N GLU A 20 0.28 7.85 -15.94
CA GLU A 20 1.32 8.34 -16.86
C GLU A 20 1.44 9.87 -16.80
N TRP A 21 0.31 10.57 -16.73
CA TRP A 21 0.29 12.01 -16.53
C TRP A 21 0.87 12.43 -15.16
N TRP A 22 0.46 11.74 -14.09
CA TRP A 22 0.86 12.04 -12.71
C TRP A 22 2.36 11.84 -12.47
N GLU A 23 2.94 10.79 -13.06
CA GLU A 23 4.37 10.51 -12.94
C GLU A 23 5.23 11.40 -13.84
N GLY A 24 4.64 11.91 -14.92
CA GLY A 24 5.30 12.77 -15.90
C GLY A 24 5.80 14.11 -15.34
N GLU A 25 6.72 14.73 -16.08
CA GLU A 25 7.30 16.02 -15.69
C GLU A 25 6.26 17.15 -15.59
N GLY A 26 5.19 17.07 -16.38
CA GLY A 26 4.10 18.04 -16.40
C GLY A 26 3.41 18.16 -15.03
N ALA A 27 2.97 17.03 -14.48
CA ALA A 27 2.35 16.99 -13.16
C ALA A 27 3.31 17.46 -12.06
N ARG A 28 4.59 17.03 -12.10
CA ARG A 28 5.60 17.50 -11.13
C ARG A 28 5.74 19.02 -11.12
N ARG A 29 5.77 19.67 -12.28
CA ARG A 29 5.84 21.13 -12.39
C ARG A 29 4.55 21.80 -11.88
N VAL A 30 3.38 21.24 -12.19
CA VAL A 30 2.09 21.77 -11.69
C VAL A 30 2.02 21.68 -10.17
N VAL A 31 2.33 20.51 -9.62
CA VAL A 31 2.40 20.27 -8.17
C VAL A 31 3.35 21.28 -7.51
N ALA A 32 4.56 21.44 -8.04
CA ALA A 32 5.52 22.40 -7.49
C ALA A 32 4.98 23.84 -7.51
N ARG A 33 4.34 24.27 -8.62
CA ARG A 33 3.73 25.61 -8.71
C ARG A 33 2.60 25.80 -7.72
N VAL A 34 1.74 24.80 -7.53
CA VAL A 34 0.64 24.85 -6.56
C VAL A 34 1.18 24.97 -5.13
N LEU A 35 2.21 24.18 -4.78
CA LEU A 35 2.81 24.20 -3.45
C LEU A 35 3.51 25.54 -3.15
N VAL A 36 4.39 25.98 -4.06
CA VAL A 36 5.13 27.23 -3.90
C VAL A 36 4.18 28.43 -3.96
N GLY A 37 3.26 28.44 -4.93
CA GLY A 37 2.27 29.49 -5.09
C GLY A 37 1.35 29.58 -3.87
N GLY A 38 0.87 28.45 -3.35
CA GLY A 38 0.04 28.40 -2.14
C GLY A 38 0.77 28.92 -0.90
N PHE A 39 2.06 28.57 -0.73
CA PHE A 39 2.90 29.08 0.34
C PHE A 39 3.11 30.60 0.25
N LEU A 40 3.53 31.09 -0.93
CA LEU A 40 3.79 32.52 -1.14
C LEU A 40 2.50 33.36 -1.02
N LEU A 41 1.39 32.88 -1.58
CA LEU A 41 0.10 33.54 -1.45
C LEU A 41 -0.35 33.63 0.01
N SER A 42 -0.12 32.57 0.79
CA SER A 42 -0.41 32.57 2.23
C SER A 42 0.43 33.59 2.98
N LEU A 43 1.73 33.71 2.69
CA LEU A 43 2.59 34.74 3.28
C LEU A 43 2.13 36.15 2.95
N VAL A 44 1.81 36.42 1.68
CA VAL A 44 1.30 37.73 1.25
C VAL A 44 -0.02 38.05 1.93
N ALA A 45 -0.93 37.08 2.04
CA ALA A 45 -2.21 37.26 2.73
C ALA A 45 -2.01 37.57 4.23
N ILE A 46 -1.12 36.84 4.91
CA ILE A 46 -0.78 37.08 6.32
C ILE A 46 -0.22 38.48 6.52
N GLU A 47 0.67 38.93 5.62
CA GLU A 47 1.30 40.25 5.73
C GLU A 47 0.31 41.39 5.44
N LEU A 48 -0.57 41.22 4.44
CA LEU A 48 -1.67 42.17 4.19
C LEU A 48 -2.64 42.24 5.37
N SER A 49 -2.90 41.11 6.04
CA SER A 49 -3.70 41.06 7.28
C SER A 49 -3.04 41.86 8.39
N ARG A 50 -1.72 41.69 8.57
CA ARG A 50 -0.92 42.39 9.58
C ARG A 50 -0.89 43.90 9.36
N MET A 51 -0.87 44.35 8.09
CA MET A 51 -0.93 45.76 7.71
C MET A 51 -2.34 46.37 7.80
N GLY A 52 -3.37 45.57 8.11
CA GLY A 52 -4.77 46.03 8.16
C GLY A 52 -5.36 46.37 6.78
N LEU A 53 -4.77 45.87 5.70
CA LEU A 53 -5.18 46.16 4.31
C LEU A 53 -6.26 45.19 3.81
N LEU A 54 -6.56 44.11 4.55
CA LEU A 54 -7.62 43.17 4.21
C LEU A 54 -8.99 43.65 4.72
N PRO A 55 -10.08 43.41 3.96
CA PRO A 55 -11.44 43.64 4.46
C PRO A 55 -11.69 42.91 5.78
N ASP A 56 -12.44 43.50 6.71
CA ASP A 56 -12.67 42.95 8.06
C ASP A 56 -13.23 41.51 8.07
N SER A 57 -13.94 41.12 7.02
CA SER A 57 -14.46 39.76 6.84
C SER A 57 -13.37 38.73 6.55
N VAL A 58 -12.30 39.14 5.85
CA VAL A 58 -11.16 38.29 5.46
C VAL A 58 -10.05 38.38 6.50
N GLY A 59 -9.74 39.58 7.00
CA GLY A 59 -8.69 39.81 7.99
C GLY A 59 -8.89 39.04 9.29
N ARG A 60 -10.14 38.81 9.72
CA ARG A 60 -10.46 37.97 10.89
C ARG A 60 -10.21 36.47 10.69
N SER A 61 -10.20 36.00 9.44
CA SER A 61 -9.98 34.58 9.10
C SER A 61 -8.50 34.28 8.86
N VAL A 62 -7.73 35.28 8.41
CA VAL A 62 -6.30 35.15 8.12
C VAL A 62 -5.49 35.38 9.40
N SER A 63 -4.70 34.37 9.79
CA SER A 63 -3.79 34.48 10.94
C SER A 63 -2.72 35.54 10.72
N THR A 64 -2.24 36.15 11.80
CA THR A 64 -1.11 37.10 11.81
C THR A 64 0.24 36.43 12.04
N ASN A 65 0.30 35.11 12.12
CA ASN A 65 1.55 34.36 12.33
C ASN A 65 2.02 33.73 11.02
N HIS A 66 3.25 34.02 10.59
CA HIS A 66 3.84 33.53 9.33
C HIS A 66 3.99 32.00 9.30
N PHE A 67 4.16 31.35 10.45
CA PHE A 67 4.22 29.90 10.53
C PHE A 67 2.91 29.26 10.04
N ARG A 68 1.77 29.97 10.00
CA ARG A 68 0.55 29.44 9.39
C ARG A 68 0.66 29.23 7.87
N ALA A 69 1.52 29.96 7.16
CA ALA A 69 1.78 29.68 5.75
C ALA A 69 2.41 28.30 5.55
N ILE A 70 3.23 27.85 6.50
CA ILE A 70 3.84 26.52 6.51
C ILE A 70 2.75 25.44 6.64
N ASP A 71 1.73 25.65 7.47
CA ASP A 71 0.59 24.73 7.62
C ASP A 71 -0.19 24.55 6.31
N VAL A 72 -0.43 25.65 5.58
CA VAL A 72 -1.10 25.61 4.27
C VAL A 72 -0.26 24.83 3.27
N ALA A 73 1.05 25.11 3.19
CA ALA A 73 1.96 24.42 2.29
C ALA A 73 2.02 22.91 2.58
N PHE A 74 2.14 22.52 3.85
CA PHE A 74 2.14 21.12 4.25
C PHE A 74 0.79 20.44 4.02
N THR A 75 -0.32 21.15 4.19
CA THR A 75 -1.66 20.61 3.91
C THR A 75 -1.82 20.30 2.41
N LEU A 76 -1.43 21.22 1.53
CA LEU A 76 -1.42 20.99 0.08
C LEU A 76 -0.47 19.84 -0.29
N PHE A 77 0.68 19.79 0.36
CA PHE A 77 1.67 18.74 0.17
C PHE A 77 1.13 17.35 0.55
N LEU A 78 0.46 17.24 1.70
CA LEU A 78 -0.18 16.00 2.14
C LEU A 78 -1.26 15.52 1.16
N VAL A 79 -2.02 16.44 0.55
CA VAL A 79 -3.01 16.08 -0.50
C VAL A 79 -2.33 15.45 -1.71
N VAL A 80 -1.20 16.02 -2.16
CA VAL A 80 -0.39 15.44 -3.25
C VAL A 80 0.13 14.06 -2.87
N GLU A 81 0.58 13.88 -1.62
CA GLU A 81 0.99 12.56 -1.12
C GLU A 81 -0.16 11.55 -1.12
N LEU A 82 -1.38 11.95 -0.74
CA LEU A 82 -2.55 11.07 -0.81
C LEU A 82 -2.82 10.57 -2.24
N VAL A 83 -2.71 11.44 -3.24
CA VAL A 83 -2.82 11.03 -4.65
C VAL A 83 -1.74 10.01 -5.00
N GLY A 84 -0.49 10.29 -4.63
CA GLY A 84 0.63 9.37 -4.86
C GLY A 84 0.47 8.02 -4.17
N LEU A 85 -0.09 7.99 -2.95
CA LEU A 85 -0.40 6.75 -2.22
C LEU A 85 -1.45 5.91 -2.96
N VAL A 86 -2.49 6.54 -3.52
CA VAL A 86 -3.53 5.85 -4.30
C VAL A 86 -2.98 5.30 -5.61
N VAL A 87 -2.15 6.08 -6.32
CA VAL A 87 -1.52 5.63 -7.57
C VAL A 87 -0.59 4.44 -7.29
N GLY A 88 0.27 4.57 -6.27
CA GLY A 88 1.20 3.50 -5.90
C GLY A 88 0.50 2.20 -5.47
N LEU A 89 -0.71 2.27 -4.90
CA LEU A 89 -1.50 1.08 -4.54
C LEU A 89 -1.81 0.15 -5.73
N ALA A 90 -1.98 0.70 -6.93
CA ALA A 90 -2.49 -0.04 -8.07
C ALA A 90 -1.41 -0.84 -8.82
N THR A 91 -0.14 -0.46 -8.67
CA THR A 91 0.92 -0.78 -9.65
C THR A 91 1.80 -1.97 -9.25
N SER A 92 1.94 -2.28 -7.96
CA SER A 92 2.59 -3.52 -7.48
C SER A 92 2.16 -3.83 -6.05
N VAL A 93 2.29 -5.07 -5.56
CA VAL A 93 2.04 -5.44 -4.13
C VAL A 93 3.34 -5.84 -3.40
N ALA A 94 4.34 -6.36 -4.11
CA ALA A 94 5.62 -6.78 -3.53
C ALA A 94 6.71 -5.69 -3.61
N ASP A 95 6.73 -4.87 -4.66
CA ASP A 95 7.64 -3.70 -4.75
C ASP A 95 7.11 -2.50 -3.94
N THR A 96 5.81 -2.47 -3.67
CA THR A 96 5.16 -1.36 -2.97
C THR A 96 5.40 -1.35 -1.49
N ALA A 97 5.55 -2.49 -0.79
CA ALA A 97 5.71 -2.44 0.66
C ALA A 97 6.93 -1.58 1.07
N GLY A 98 8.08 -1.81 0.44
CA GLY A 98 9.27 -0.97 0.63
C GLY A 98 9.03 0.48 0.22
N LYS A 99 8.39 0.71 -0.93
CA LYS A 99 8.06 2.06 -1.41
C LYS A 99 7.10 2.83 -0.49
N GLN A 100 6.17 2.13 0.15
CA GLN A 100 5.24 2.69 1.13
C GLN A 100 5.98 3.10 2.40
N PHE A 101 7.01 2.35 2.83
CA PHE A 101 7.89 2.79 3.90
C PHE A 101 8.75 3.99 3.51
N GLU A 102 9.22 4.09 2.26
CA GLU A 102 9.89 5.32 1.77
C GLU A 102 8.96 6.52 1.90
N VAL A 103 7.76 6.42 1.31
CA VAL A 103 6.76 7.50 1.32
C VAL A 103 6.40 7.85 2.76
N PHE A 104 6.15 6.86 3.61
CA PHE A 104 5.82 7.08 5.01
C PHE A 104 6.96 7.73 5.81
N SER A 105 8.21 7.33 5.60
CA SER A 105 9.37 7.97 6.24
C SER A 105 9.50 9.44 5.83
N LEU A 106 9.24 9.76 4.56
CA LEU A 106 9.23 11.13 4.06
C LEU A 106 8.05 11.93 4.62
N ILE A 107 6.86 11.32 4.75
CA ILE A 107 5.70 11.94 5.40
C ILE A 107 6.05 12.31 6.85
N LEU A 108 6.63 11.40 7.63
CA LEU A 108 7.02 11.67 9.02
C LEU A 108 8.06 12.79 9.10
N LEU A 109 9.09 12.74 8.25
CA LEU A 109 10.11 13.79 8.20
C LEU A 109 9.49 15.16 7.91
N ARG A 110 8.52 15.24 6.99
CA ARG A 110 7.81 16.48 6.66
C ARG A 110 6.85 16.92 7.76
N ARG A 111 6.14 15.98 8.39
CA ARG A 111 5.25 16.23 9.53
C ARG A 111 6.01 16.79 10.73
N SER A 112 7.29 16.45 10.89
CA SER A 112 8.15 17.02 11.94
C SER A 112 8.26 18.54 11.82
N PHE A 113 8.34 19.08 10.60
CA PHE A 113 8.39 20.54 10.35
C PHE A 113 7.06 21.25 10.63
N LYS A 114 5.92 20.55 10.53
CA LYS A 114 4.61 21.11 10.87
C LYS A 114 4.53 21.53 12.34
N GLU A 115 5.34 20.94 13.22
CA GLU A 115 5.36 21.34 14.63
C GLU A 115 5.93 22.75 14.84
N LEU A 116 6.67 23.29 13.86
CA LEU A 116 7.09 24.69 13.90
C LEU A 116 5.90 25.67 13.88
N VAL A 117 4.72 25.23 13.41
CA VAL A 117 3.50 26.05 13.41
C VAL A 117 2.93 26.27 14.81
N LYS A 118 3.22 25.38 15.75
CA LYS A 118 2.74 25.50 17.13
C LYS A 118 3.47 26.57 17.94
N PHE A 119 4.52 27.16 17.38
CA PHE A 119 5.13 28.35 17.96
C PHE A 119 4.27 29.58 17.62
N GLU A 120 3.35 29.90 18.54
CA GLU A 120 2.39 30.99 18.36
C GLU A 120 3.06 32.38 18.38
N GLN A 121 4.26 32.50 18.95
CA GLN A 121 5.00 33.76 19.08
C GLN A 121 6.17 33.85 18.10
N GLU A 122 6.30 35.01 17.46
CA GLU A 122 7.48 35.43 16.71
C GLU A 122 8.20 36.54 17.48
N PRO A 123 9.52 36.45 17.77
CA PRO A 123 10.45 35.37 17.44
C PRO A 123 10.25 34.10 18.30
N ILE A 124 10.73 32.95 17.81
CA ILE A 124 10.61 31.63 18.47
C ILE A 124 11.17 31.70 19.89
N ARG A 125 10.31 31.50 20.89
CA ARG A 125 10.69 31.33 22.29
C ARG A 125 10.45 29.88 22.70
N TRP A 126 11.52 29.14 22.97
CA TRP A 126 11.45 27.77 23.48
C TRP A 126 11.94 27.73 24.93
N SER A 127 11.06 27.30 25.84
CA SER A 127 11.35 27.10 27.25
C SER A 127 10.74 25.78 27.73
N MET A 128 10.92 25.45 29.01
CA MET A 128 10.29 24.26 29.61
C MET A 128 8.75 24.32 29.60
N GLU A 129 8.18 25.53 29.50
CA GLU A 129 6.74 25.81 29.53
C GLU A 129 6.18 26.08 28.12
N ALA A 130 6.96 26.74 27.24
CA ALA A 130 6.53 27.11 25.90
C ALA A 130 7.30 26.34 24.81
N GLY A 131 6.58 25.68 23.91
CA GLY A 131 7.16 25.00 22.74
C GLY A 131 7.78 23.62 23.02
N ARG A 132 7.83 23.15 24.28
CA ARG A 132 8.36 21.82 24.64
C ARG A 132 7.66 20.68 23.88
N GLU A 133 6.34 20.69 23.84
CA GLU A 133 5.55 19.65 23.18
C GLU A 133 5.81 19.62 21.66
N ALA A 134 5.90 20.79 21.03
CA ALA A 134 6.22 20.92 19.60
C ALA A 134 7.62 20.35 19.28
N VAL A 135 8.63 20.66 20.11
CA VAL A 135 9.98 20.10 19.95
C VAL A 135 9.98 18.58 20.15
N GLN A 136 9.27 18.06 21.15
CA GLN A 136 9.17 16.62 21.38
C GLN A 136 8.57 15.89 20.18
N TYR A 137 7.47 16.42 19.64
CA TYR A 137 6.83 15.85 18.46
C TYR A 137 7.71 15.94 17.20
N LEU A 138 8.45 17.04 17.02
CA LEU A 138 9.42 17.18 15.94
C LEU A 138 10.50 16.11 16.04
N VAL A 139 11.08 15.92 17.23
CA VAL A 139 12.14 14.92 17.47
C VAL A 139 11.61 13.51 17.25
N VAL A 140 10.41 13.19 17.73
CA VAL A 140 9.82 11.86 17.55
C VAL A 140 9.55 11.54 16.09
N ASP A 141 8.91 12.45 15.35
CA ASP A 141 8.63 12.24 13.93
C ASP A 141 9.94 12.09 13.11
N ALA A 142 10.93 12.96 13.36
CA ALA A 142 12.22 12.91 12.66
C ALA A 142 13.03 11.64 13.00
N THR A 143 13.03 11.24 14.27
CA THR A 143 13.75 10.03 14.73
C THR A 143 13.10 8.77 14.16
N ALA A 144 11.76 8.70 14.15
CA ALA A 144 11.04 7.58 13.55
C ALA A 144 11.27 7.50 12.03
N ALA A 145 11.24 8.64 11.33
CA ALA A 145 11.57 8.71 9.91
C ALA A 145 12.98 8.16 9.62
N LEU A 146 13.98 8.59 10.39
CA LEU A 146 15.36 8.10 10.26
C LEU A 146 15.47 6.59 10.55
N ALA A 147 14.82 6.12 11.61
CA ALA A 147 14.83 4.70 11.97
C ALA A 147 14.23 3.84 10.83
N ILE A 148 13.08 4.25 10.29
CA ILE A 148 12.44 3.56 9.16
C ILE A 148 13.35 3.56 7.93
N PHE A 149 13.98 4.70 7.62
CA PHE A 149 14.92 4.80 6.51
C PHE A 149 16.10 3.81 6.64
N VAL A 150 16.67 3.69 7.83
CA VAL A 150 17.74 2.72 8.11
C VAL A 150 17.25 1.28 7.98
N ILE A 151 16.10 0.95 8.59
CA ILE A 151 15.49 -0.39 8.51
C ILE A 151 15.24 -0.76 7.04
N LEU A 152 14.76 0.19 6.24
CA LEU A 152 14.47 -0.01 4.84
C LEU A 152 15.74 -0.28 4.02
N GLY A 153 16.85 0.40 4.34
CA GLY A 153 18.15 0.11 3.75
C GLY A 153 18.61 -1.34 3.99
N VAL A 154 18.26 -1.94 5.14
CA VAL A 154 18.49 -3.36 5.43
C VAL A 154 17.49 -4.24 4.67
N PHE A 155 16.21 -3.85 4.66
CA PHE A 155 15.15 -4.57 3.94
C PHE A 155 15.49 -4.77 2.47
N TYR A 156 15.95 -3.73 1.77
CA TYR A 156 16.34 -3.84 0.37
C TYR A 156 17.55 -4.75 0.12
N LYS A 157 18.42 -4.96 1.12
CA LYS A 157 19.52 -5.93 1.01
C LYS A 157 19.06 -7.37 1.19
N VAL A 158 18.01 -7.60 1.98
CA VAL A 158 17.50 -8.94 2.35
C VAL A 158 16.41 -9.41 1.37
N GLN A 159 15.65 -8.49 0.78
CA GLN A 159 14.52 -8.81 -0.07
C GLN A 159 14.95 -9.45 -1.40
N VAL A 160 14.58 -10.71 -1.61
CA VAL A 160 14.68 -11.40 -2.91
C VAL A 160 13.41 -11.11 -3.70
N HIS A 161 13.54 -10.47 -4.87
CA HIS A 161 12.41 -10.23 -5.77
C HIS A 161 11.99 -11.54 -6.43
N GLN A 162 10.77 -11.98 -6.19
CA GLN A 162 10.14 -13.07 -6.95
C GLN A 162 8.71 -12.70 -7.34
N PRO A 163 8.28 -13.05 -8.56
CA PRO A 163 6.92 -12.80 -9.03
C PRO A 163 5.89 -13.46 -8.11
N ILE A 164 4.74 -12.80 -7.96
CA ILE A 164 3.65 -13.22 -7.07
C ILE A 164 2.83 -14.38 -7.68
N THR A 165 2.89 -14.56 -9.01
CA THR A 165 2.03 -15.47 -9.77
C THR A 165 2.86 -16.23 -10.81
N GLU A 166 2.55 -17.50 -11.04
CA GLU A 166 3.23 -18.35 -12.04
C GLU A 166 2.63 -18.22 -13.46
N SER A 167 1.49 -17.55 -13.63
CA SER A 167 0.84 -17.34 -14.94
C SER A 167 0.59 -15.85 -15.27
N GLU A 168 0.93 -15.45 -16.49
CA GLU A 168 0.79 -14.06 -16.97
C GLU A 168 -0.68 -13.59 -16.98
N GLY A 169 -1.63 -14.48 -17.29
CA GLY A 169 -3.06 -14.14 -17.41
C GLY A 169 -3.78 -13.84 -16.10
N GLU A 170 -3.45 -14.54 -15.00
CA GLU A 170 -4.03 -14.24 -13.68
C GLU A 170 -3.42 -12.97 -13.07
N GLN A 171 -2.15 -12.70 -13.36
CA GLN A 171 -1.48 -11.48 -12.95
C GLN A 171 -2.14 -10.23 -13.58
N GLU A 172 -2.47 -10.28 -14.88
CA GLU A 172 -3.20 -9.19 -15.56
C GLU A 172 -4.59 -8.94 -14.97
N PHE A 173 -5.32 -10.00 -14.62
CA PHE A 173 -6.65 -9.87 -14.03
C PHE A 173 -6.58 -9.22 -12.63
N PHE A 174 -5.64 -9.66 -11.80
CA PHE A 174 -5.42 -9.08 -10.48
C PHE A 174 -4.99 -7.60 -10.55
N VAL A 175 -4.10 -7.25 -11.48
CA VAL A 175 -3.69 -5.85 -11.71
C VAL A 175 -4.89 -4.98 -12.11
N ARG A 176 -5.74 -5.46 -13.01
CA ARG A 176 -6.96 -4.73 -13.40
C ARG A 176 -7.92 -4.50 -12.24
N GLN A 177 -8.05 -5.46 -11.35
CA GLN A 177 -8.91 -5.28 -10.19
C GLN A 177 -8.34 -4.27 -9.18
N LYS A 178 -7.02 -4.20 -9.02
CA LYS A 178 -6.40 -3.13 -8.23
C LYS A 178 -6.64 -1.74 -8.82
N LYS A 179 -6.51 -1.60 -10.15
CA LYS A 179 -6.79 -0.33 -10.85
C LYS A 179 -8.23 0.14 -10.64
N LEU A 180 -9.19 -0.79 -10.55
CA LEU A 180 -10.58 -0.48 -10.21
C LEU A 180 -10.70 0.12 -8.81
N VAL A 181 -10.08 -0.52 -7.82
CA VAL A 181 -10.06 -0.01 -6.42
C VAL A 181 -9.38 1.36 -6.37
N ALA A 182 -8.24 1.53 -7.03
CA ALA A 182 -7.51 2.79 -7.04
C ALA A 182 -8.29 3.93 -7.71
N ASN A 183 -8.96 3.68 -8.84
CA ASN A 183 -9.80 4.69 -9.47
C ASN A 183 -11.02 5.06 -8.60
N GLY A 184 -11.61 4.07 -7.90
CA GLY A 184 -12.63 4.33 -6.89
C GLY A 184 -12.11 5.23 -5.76
N LEU A 185 -10.87 5.01 -5.32
CA LEU A 185 -10.20 5.82 -4.31
C LEU A 185 -9.91 7.24 -4.78
N LEU A 186 -9.47 7.42 -6.03
CA LEU A 186 -9.30 8.75 -6.63
C LEU A 186 -10.62 9.51 -6.68
N LEU A 187 -11.72 8.83 -7.01
CA LEU A 187 -13.05 9.43 -7.04
C LEU A 187 -13.53 9.83 -5.64
N ILE A 188 -13.31 8.96 -4.64
CA ILE A 188 -13.59 9.27 -3.24
C ILE A 188 -12.73 10.45 -2.76
N LEU A 189 -11.43 10.48 -3.10
CA LEU A 189 -10.53 11.57 -2.76
C LEU A 189 -11.01 12.90 -3.35
N ALA A 190 -11.40 12.90 -4.63
CA ALA A 190 -11.94 14.06 -5.31
C ALA A 190 -13.25 14.53 -4.65
N GLY A 191 -14.17 13.61 -4.36
CA GLY A 191 -15.43 13.91 -3.68
C GLY A 191 -15.22 14.49 -2.28
N LEU A 192 -14.34 13.89 -1.47
CA LEU A 192 -13.96 14.44 -0.17
C LEU A 192 -13.30 15.81 -0.29
N SER A 193 -12.47 16.04 -1.32
CA SER A 193 -11.79 17.32 -1.52
C SER A 193 -12.79 18.42 -1.84
N VAL A 194 -13.74 18.15 -2.73
CA VAL A 194 -14.84 19.08 -3.06
C VAL A 194 -15.68 19.36 -1.82
N TYR A 195 -16.06 18.31 -1.08
CA TYR A 195 -16.87 18.47 0.14
C TYR A 195 -16.14 19.27 1.23
N ALA A 196 -14.85 19.00 1.45
CA ALA A 196 -14.02 19.69 2.44
C ALA A 196 -13.90 21.20 2.17
N VAL A 197 -13.94 21.61 0.90
CA VAL A 197 -13.92 23.02 0.51
C VAL A 197 -15.34 23.63 0.50
N ALA A 198 -16.33 22.91 -0.04
CA ALA A 198 -17.68 23.43 -0.20
C ALA A 198 -18.46 23.53 1.13
N ALA A 199 -18.32 22.57 2.04
CA ALA A 199 -19.08 22.54 3.27
C ALA A 199 -18.84 23.80 4.16
N PRO A 200 -17.59 24.23 4.42
CA PRO A 200 -17.34 25.48 5.15
C PRO A 200 -17.89 26.72 4.45
N LEU A 201 -17.83 26.77 3.11
CA LEU A 201 -18.36 27.90 2.32
C LEU A 201 -19.89 28.01 2.40
N LEU A 202 -20.57 26.88 2.61
CA LEU A 202 -22.02 26.78 2.76
C LEU A 202 -22.47 26.85 4.24
N GLY A 203 -21.56 27.16 5.18
CA GLY A 203 -21.85 27.26 6.62
C GLY A 203 -21.95 25.91 7.35
N GLY A 204 -21.55 24.82 6.70
CA GLY A 204 -21.45 23.49 7.31
C GLY A 204 -20.16 23.29 8.11
N ALA A 205 -20.14 22.24 8.93
CA ALA A 205 -18.95 21.88 9.71
C ALA A 205 -17.83 21.34 8.80
N ALA A 206 -16.58 21.71 9.11
CA ALA A 206 -15.42 21.15 8.45
C ALA A 206 -15.25 19.67 8.81
N ILE A 207 -15.06 18.82 7.80
CA ILE A 207 -14.76 17.40 8.01
C ILE A 207 -13.27 17.18 8.26
N PRO A 208 -12.88 16.17 9.05
CA PRO A 208 -11.49 15.77 9.22
C PRO A 208 -11.01 15.00 7.98
N PHE A 209 -10.88 15.71 6.85
CA PHE A 209 -10.60 15.18 5.51
C PHE A 209 -9.54 14.07 5.50
N PHE A 210 -8.37 14.32 6.08
CA PHE A 210 -7.26 13.36 6.10
C PHE A 210 -7.61 12.08 6.87
N ASN A 211 -8.20 12.20 8.07
CA ASN A 211 -8.54 11.03 8.90
C ASN A 211 -9.60 10.16 8.21
N THR A 212 -10.60 10.79 7.60
CA THR A 212 -11.63 10.07 6.84
C THR A 212 -11.01 9.35 5.65
N PHE A 213 -10.14 10.02 4.89
CA PHE A 213 -9.48 9.41 3.74
C PHE A 213 -8.54 8.27 4.11
N TYR A 214 -7.70 8.43 5.15
CA TYR A 214 -6.83 7.36 5.66
C TYR A 214 -7.64 6.14 6.12
N THR A 215 -8.83 6.35 6.68
CA THR A 215 -9.72 5.25 7.05
C THR A 215 -10.20 4.48 5.82
N VAL A 216 -10.67 5.17 4.77
CA VAL A 216 -11.06 4.54 3.49
C VAL A 216 -9.90 3.77 2.88
N LEU A 217 -8.70 4.35 2.94
CA LEU A 217 -7.47 3.71 2.50
C LEU A 217 -7.25 2.39 3.26
N ILE A 218 -7.37 2.34 4.59
CA ILE A 218 -7.20 1.09 5.36
C ILE A 218 -8.15 -0.02 4.86
N PHE A 219 -9.43 0.30 4.66
CA PHE A 219 -10.40 -0.68 4.14
C PHE A 219 -10.04 -1.18 2.73
N SER A 220 -9.50 -0.31 1.91
CA SER A 220 -9.11 -0.65 0.54
C SER A 220 -7.87 -1.53 0.48
N ASP A 221 -6.92 -1.34 1.39
CA ASP A 221 -5.79 -2.26 1.54
C ASP A 221 -6.26 -3.65 1.91
N ILE A 222 -7.12 -3.75 2.93
CA ILE A 222 -7.68 -5.03 3.36
C ILE A 222 -8.42 -5.71 2.19
N LEU A 223 -9.19 -4.95 1.41
CA LEU A 223 -9.86 -5.48 0.22
C LEU A 223 -8.87 -6.05 -0.81
N ILE A 224 -7.76 -5.35 -1.07
CA ILE A 224 -6.72 -5.82 -1.98
C ILE A 224 -6.05 -7.09 -1.45
N VAL A 225 -5.82 -7.19 -0.13
CA VAL A 225 -5.30 -8.41 0.50
C VAL A 225 -6.24 -9.58 0.27
N LEU A 226 -7.52 -9.41 0.61
CA LEU A 226 -8.52 -10.47 0.45
C LEU A 226 -8.63 -10.93 -1.00
N MET A 227 -8.52 -9.99 -1.95
CA MET A 227 -8.48 -10.31 -3.37
C MET A 227 -7.22 -11.08 -3.77
N SER A 228 -6.07 -10.76 -3.20
CA SER A 228 -4.80 -11.45 -3.51
C SER A 228 -4.78 -12.92 -3.07
N LEU A 229 -5.50 -13.27 -1.99
CA LEU A 229 -5.58 -14.64 -1.46
C LEU A 229 -6.21 -15.62 -2.44
N ARG A 230 -6.95 -15.14 -3.45
CA ARG A 230 -7.56 -15.97 -4.48
C ARG A 230 -6.54 -16.52 -5.51
N HIS A 231 -5.34 -15.95 -5.59
CA HIS A 231 -4.43 -16.14 -6.73
C HIS A 231 -3.04 -16.72 -6.38
N SER A 232 -2.77 -17.10 -5.12
CA SER A 232 -1.48 -17.67 -4.72
C SER A 232 -1.66 -19.06 -4.11
N VAL A 233 -0.93 -20.05 -4.64
CA VAL A 233 -1.13 -21.49 -4.34
C VAL A 233 -0.15 -22.03 -3.30
N THR A 234 0.97 -21.34 -3.02
CA THR A 234 2.05 -21.81 -2.13
C THR A 234 2.09 -21.04 -0.81
N TYR A 235 2.03 -21.76 0.32
CA TYR A 235 1.97 -21.18 1.67
C TYR A 235 3.01 -20.08 1.95
N HIS A 236 4.29 -20.30 1.61
CA HIS A 236 5.37 -19.34 1.89
C HIS A 236 5.21 -18.02 1.11
N VAL A 237 4.67 -18.09 -0.12
CA VAL A 237 4.38 -16.91 -0.95
C VAL A 237 3.17 -16.18 -0.39
N VAL A 238 2.13 -16.90 0.02
CA VAL A 238 0.94 -16.34 0.68
C VAL A 238 1.34 -15.63 1.97
N PHE A 239 2.13 -16.26 2.83
CA PHE A 239 2.57 -15.68 4.10
C PHE A 239 3.38 -14.39 3.89
N ARG A 240 4.33 -14.38 2.95
CA ARG A 240 5.11 -13.18 2.61
C ARG A 240 4.20 -12.03 2.14
N ASN A 241 3.31 -12.31 1.20
CA ASN A 241 2.44 -11.30 0.61
C ASN A 241 1.41 -10.78 1.62
N SER A 242 0.84 -11.65 2.46
CA SER A 242 -0.04 -11.27 3.56
C SER A 242 0.69 -10.45 4.62
N GLY A 243 1.93 -10.82 4.96
CA GLY A 243 2.77 -10.06 5.89
C GLY A 243 3.07 -8.65 5.38
N PHE A 244 3.47 -8.51 4.11
CA PHE A 244 3.71 -7.21 3.50
C PHE A 244 2.47 -6.33 3.50
N ALA A 245 1.32 -6.91 3.22
CA ALA A 245 0.09 -6.14 3.22
C ALA A 245 -0.41 -5.78 4.64
N ALA A 246 -0.21 -6.66 5.63
CA ALA A 246 -0.42 -6.32 7.04
C ALA A 246 0.48 -5.15 7.48
N ALA A 247 1.74 -5.13 7.04
CA ALA A 247 2.66 -4.01 7.30
C ALA A 247 2.12 -2.69 6.70
N THR A 248 1.58 -2.72 5.48
CA THR A 248 0.95 -1.54 4.86
C THR A 248 -0.25 -1.04 5.67
N VAL A 249 -1.10 -1.94 6.17
CA VAL A 249 -2.23 -1.56 7.07
C VAL A 249 -1.71 -0.90 8.35
N MET A 250 -0.63 -1.42 8.95
CA MET A 250 0.00 -0.82 10.13
C MET A 250 0.52 0.59 9.84
N ILE A 251 1.14 0.84 8.68
CA ILE A 251 1.57 2.18 8.25
C ILE A 251 0.38 3.13 8.16
N ARG A 252 -0.75 2.68 7.59
CA ARG A 252 -1.94 3.54 7.48
C ARG A 252 -2.57 3.86 8.83
N LEU A 253 -2.58 2.88 9.74
CA LEU A 253 -2.99 3.12 11.12
C LEU A 253 -2.03 4.08 11.83
N ALA A 254 -0.72 4.00 11.54
CA ALA A 254 0.28 4.92 12.07
C ALA A 254 0.07 6.37 11.60
N LEU A 255 -0.38 6.59 10.36
CA LEU A 255 -0.72 7.92 9.83
C LEU A 255 -1.96 8.53 10.50
N SER A 256 -2.94 7.71 10.87
CA SER A 256 -4.18 8.14 11.53
C SER A 256 -4.06 8.21 13.06
N GLY A 257 -3.08 7.51 13.64
CA GLY A 257 -2.92 7.37 15.08
C GLY A 257 -2.31 8.58 15.81
N PRO A 258 -2.37 8.60 17.16
CA PRO A 258 -1.69 9.60 17.98
C PRO A 258 -0.18 9.62 17.70
N ARG A 259 0.46 10.80 17.72
CA ARG A 259 1.84 10.99 17.22
C ARG A 259 2.85 9.96 17.73
N TYR A 260 2.98 9.80 19.05
CA TYR A 260 3.92 8.85 19.64
C TYR A 260 3.63 7.40 19.24
N LEU A 261 2.36 7.01 19.28
CA LEU A 261 1.93 5.66 18.93
C LEU A 261 2.06 5.39 17.42
N GLY A 262 1.76 6.38 16.58
CA GLY A 262 1.91 6.28 15.14
C GLY A 262 3.38 6.15 14.74
N ALA A 263 4.26 6.97 15.31
CA ALA A 263 5.71 6.84 15.11
C ALA A 263 6.22 5.45 15.52
N ALA A 264 5.86 4.98 16.72
CA ALA A 264 6.27 3.66 17.21
C ALA A 264 5.69 2.51 16.35
N LEU A 265 4.41 2.59 15.98
CA LEU A 265 3.74 1.61 15.13
C LEU A 265 4.36 1.57 13.73
N GLY A 266 4.75 2.72 13.20
CA GLY A 266 5.44 2.85 11.92
C GLY A 266 6.81 2.17 11.90
N VAL A 267 7.62 2.40 12.93
CA VAL A 267 8.90 1.70 13.12
C VAL A 267 8.66 0.19 13.31
N GLY A 268 7.66 -0.18 14.12
CA GLY A 268 7.27 -1.58 14.34
C GLY A 268 6.83 -2.27 13.04
N ALA A 269 6.08 -1.59 12.19
CA ALA A 269 5.67 -2.09 10.89
C ALA A 269 6.89 -2.33 9.97
N ALA A 270 7.87 -1.42 9.97
CA ALA A 270 9.09 -1.56 9.17
C ALA A 270 9.91 -2.78 9.63
N LEU A 271 10.05 -2.95 10.96
CA LEU A 271 10.72 -4.12 11.55
C LEU A 271 9.97 -5.41 11.24
N PHE A 272 8.64 -5.41 11.35
CA PHE A 272 7.83 -6.56 11.00
C PHE A 272 8.00 -6.94 9.52
N ASN A 273 7.98 -5.97 8.62
CA ASN A 273 8.17 -6.19 7.19
C ASN A 273 9.58 -6.76 6.87
N LEU A 274 10.61 -6.23 7.52
CA LEU A 274 11.97 -6.78 7.47
C LEU A 274 12.02 -8.22 8.00
N GLY A 275 11.35 -8.50 9.11
CA GLY A 275 11.25 -9.84 9.69
C GLY A 275 10.59 -10.85 8.73
N VAL A 276 9.51 -10.44 8.06
CA VAL A 276 8.85 -11.27 7.02
C VAL A 276 9.79 -11.54 5.86
N ALA A 277 10.50 -10.52 5.36
CA ALA A 277 11.48 -10.69 4.28
C ALA A 277 12.63 -11.62 4.67
N ALA A 278 13.18 -11.46 5.89
CA ALA A 278 14.24 -12.31 6.41
C ALA A 278 13.79 -13.76 6.65
N ALA A 279 12.59 -13.96 7.21
CA ALA A 279 12.01 -15.28 7.41
C ALA A 279 11.78 -15.99 6.07
N TYR A 280 11.27 -15.27 5.07
CA TYR A 280 11.12 -15.80 3.73
C TYR A 280 12.47 -16.20 3.11
N TYR A 281 13.49 -15.34 3.20
CA TYR A 281 14.85 -15.64 2.73
C TYR A 281 15.41 -16.92 3.37
N TYR A 282 15.19 -17.13 4.68
CA TYR A 282 15.68 -18.30 5.40
C TYR A 282 14.91 -19.60 5.08
N VAL A 283 13.58 -19.51 4.92
CA VAL A 283 12.71 -20.70 4.77
C VAL A 283 12.63 -21.18 3.31
N THR A 284 12.80 -20.30 2.33
CA THR A 284 12.65 -20.64 0.90
C THR A 284 13.54 -21.79 0.43
N PRO A 285 14.85 -21.85 0.76
CA PRO A 285 15.72 -22.96 0.34
C PRO A 285 15.27 -24.32 0.93
N ALA A 286 14.81 -24.34 2.18
CA ALA A 286 14.35 -25.56 2.84
C ALA A 286 12.99 -26.05 2.33
N ALA A 287 12.09 -25.12 1.99
CA ALA A 287 10.78 -25.41 1.42
C ALA A 287 10.90 -25.94 -0.03
N GLN A 288 11.75 -25.33 -0.86
CA GLN A 288 11.99 -25.77 -2.23
C GLN A 288 12.65 -27.16 -2.27
N ALA A 289 13.62 -27.43 -1.39
CA ALA A 289 14.23 -28.75 -1.27
C ALA A 289 13.23 -29.85 -0.84
N SER A 290 12.20 -29.49 -0.07
CA SER A 290 11.15 -30.44 0.33
C SER A 290 10.13 -30.69 -0.79
N ALA A 291 9.78 -29.65 -1.55
CA ALA A 291 8.92 -29.78 -2.72
C ALA A 291 9.58 -30.60 -3.84
N GLN A 292 10.88 -30.39 -4.09
CA GLN A 292 11.65 -31.21 -5.04
C GLN A 292 11.70 -32.68 -4.62
N ARG A 293 11.97 -32.97 -3.34
CA ARG A 293 11.95 -34.36 -2.83
C ARG A 293 10.59 -35.04 -3.02
N ASN A 294 9.49 -34.33 -2.80
CA ASN A 294 8.15 -34.87 -3.04
C ASN A 294 7.85 -35.09 -4.54
N GLN A 295 8.35 -34.22 -5.42
CA GLN A 295 8.22 -34.39 -6.88
C GLN A 295 9.08 -35.55 -7.40
N GLU A 296 10.30 -35.70 -6.89
CA GLU A 296 11.17 -36.83 -7.20
C GLU A 296 10.55 -38.14 -6.72
N GLN A 297 9.94 -38.18 -5.52
CA GLN A 297 9.22 -39.36 -5.04
C GLN A 297 7.99 -39.72 -5.88
N THR A 298 7.17 -38.74 -6.25
CA THR A 298 6.00 -38.99 -7.11
C THR A 298 6.39 -39.38 -8.54
N SER A 299 7.48 -38.83 -9.09
CA SER A 299 8.05 -39.26 -10.37
C SER A 299 8.64 -40.67 -10.33
N PHE A 300 9.19 -41.10 -9.18
CA PHE A 300 9.71 -42.46 -8.99
C PHE A 300 8.58 -43.50 -8.85
N ASP A 301 7.47 -43.15 -8.20
CA ASP A 301 6.29 -44.02 -8.13
C ASP A 301 5.64 -44.21 -9.51
N ASP A 302 5.57 -43.16 -10.36
CA ASP A 302 5.02 -43.25 -11.73
C ASP A 302 5.93 -44.00 -12.72
N THR A 303 7.23 -44.14 -12.42
CA THR A 303 8.21 -44.87 -13.24
C THR A 303 8.52 -46.28 -12.72
N SER A 304 7.95 -46.65 -11.58
CA SER A 304 8.01 -48.02 -11.07
C SER A 304 7.09 -48.89 -11.94
N PRO A 305 7.60 -49.86 -12.72
CA PRO A 305 6.74 -50.72 -13.50
C PRO A 305 5.87 -51.51 -12.52
N THR A 306 4.55 -51.44 -12.70
CA THR A 306 3.63 -52.43 -12.14
C THR A 306 4.22 -53.82 -12.44
N SER A 307 4.63 -54.52 -11.39
CA SER A 307 5.20 -55.86 -11.46
C SER A 307 4.25 -56.77 -12.26
N PRO A 308 4.69 -57.39 -13.38
CA PRO A 308 3.90 -58.39 -14.07
C PRO A 308 4.14 -59.75 -13.39
N ALA A 309 3.29 -60.07 -12.42
CA ALA A 309 3.04 -61.42 -11.94
C ALA A 309 1.55 -61.39 -11.54
N ASP A 310 0.61 -61.97 -12.28
CA ASP A 310 0.57 -63.36 -12.69
C ASP A 310 -0.11 -63.51 -14.07
N THR A 311 0.59 -64.08 -15.05
CA THR A 311 -0.07 -64.67 -16.24
C THR A 311 0.77 -65.81 -16.79
N GLU A 312 0.91 -66.87 -16.01
CA GLU A 312 1.33 -68.19 -16.52
C GLU A 312 0.38 -69.25 -15.96
N ASP A 313 -0.67 -69.55 -16.73
CA ASP A 313 -1.02 -70.93 -17.04
C ASP A 313 -2.04 -70.95 -18.20
N GLN A 314 -1.55 -71.20 -19.41
CA GLN A 314 -2.35 -71.74 -20.51
C GLN A 314 -1.66 -73.01 -21.01
N PRO A 315 -2.31 -74.19 -20.95
CA PRO A 315 -1.88 -75.33 -21.73
C PRO A 315 -2.56 -75.35 -23.11
N VAL A 316 -1.69 -75.51 -24.10
CA VAL A 316 -1.82 -76.00 -25.48
C VAL A 316 -3.16 -76.64 -25.89
N ALA A 317 -3.67 -76.21 -27.05
CA ALA A 317 -4.84 -76.77 -27.74
C ALA A 317 -4.56 -78.13 -28.43
N ALA A 318 -5.51 -79.06 -28.29
CA ALA A 318 -5.83 -80.10 -29.28
C ALA A 318 -7.30 -80.55 -29.13
N ASP A 319 -8.01 -80.57 -30.26
CA ASP A 319 -9.46 -80.81 -30.49
C ASP A 319 -9.77 -82.33 -30.67
N PRO A 320 -11.00 -82.78 -31.04
CA PRO A 320 -12.31 -82.86 -30.37
C PRO A 320 -12.77 -84.33 -30.10
N ALA A 321 -13.77 -84.55 -29.22
CA ALA A 321 -14.89 -85.53 -29.44
C ALA A 321 -15.80 -85.75 -28.19
N GLU A 322 -17.09 -85.43 -28.39
CA GLU A 322 -18.31 -86.18 -27.99
C GLU A 322 -18.73 -86.42 -26.50
N PRO A 323 -20.04 -86.67 -26.27
CA PRO A 323 -20.82 -86.05 -25.19
C PRO A 323 -21.30 -87.04 -24.12
N GLU A 324 -21.74 -86.55 -22.96
CA GLU A 324 -22.84 -87.13 -22.15
C GLU A 324 -23.05 -86.28 -20.89
N SER A 325 -24.18 -85.58 -20.78
CA SER A 325 -25.36 -85.96 -19.98
C SER A 325 -25.43 -85.25 -18.62
N THR A 326 -26.60 -84.65 -18.40
CA THR A 326 -27.16 -84.01 -17.18
C THR A 326 -27.27 -84.99 -15.99
N PRO A 327 -27.89 -84.66 -14.82
CA PRO A 327 -28.43 -83.38 -14.29
C PRO A 327 -28.04 -83.09 -12.82
N GLY A 328 -28.48 -81.95 -12.26
CA GLY A 328 -29.13 -81.99 -10.94
C GLY A 328 -28.95 -80.81 -9.99
N VAL A 329 -29.98 -79.94 -10.02
CA VAL A 329 -30.51 -79.05 -8.95
C VAL A 329 -29.74 -77.77 -8.65
#